data_AF-A0ABC9NT56-F1
#
_entry.id   AF-A0ABC9NT56-F1
#
_cell.length_a   1.000
_cell.length_b   1.000
_cell.length_c   1.000
_cell.angle_alpha   90.00
_cell.angle_beta   90.00
_cell.angle_gamma   90.00
#
_symmetry.space_group_name_H-M   'P 1'
#
loop_
_entity.id
_entity.type
_entity.pdbx_description
1 polymer ?
#
loop_
_entity_poly.entity_id
_entity_poly.type
_entity_poly.pdbx_seq_one_letter_code
_entity_poly.pdbx_strand_id
1 'polypeptide(L)'
;MSHVSLQEFLKTEPDGTLEAVAEQYNTTLLEVVKNLPSSTVVSGDKFDTIWDTVCEWGKVTTLVHTADVILEFSGELPSGFHRHGYFNLRGKHGMSGHIKAENCTHIALVERKFMGMDTASILFFNKEGSAMLKIFLGRDDHRQLLNDQVNAFHSLAASLKEEA
;
A
#
# COMPACT_ATOMS: atom_id res chain seq x y z
N MET A 1 2.64 11.33 30.43
CA MET A 1 3.32 10.15 29.87
C MET A 1 4.53 10.67 29.14
N SER A 2 5.73 10.16 29.39
CA SER A 2 6.91 10.50 28.59
C SER A 2 6.56 10.24 27.12
N HIS A 3 6.50 11.28 26.29
CA HIS A 3 6.11 11.15 24.90
C HIS A 3 7.22 10.40 24.15
N VAL A 4 7.09 9.08 24.06
CA VAL A 4 7.91 8.23 23.19
C VAL A 4 7.75 8.78 21.77
N SER A 5 8.86 9.04 21.09
CA SER A 5 8.80 9.56 19.72
C SER A 5 8.10 8.56 18.79
N LEU A 6 7.52 9.06 17.70
CA LEU A 6 6.84 8.20 16.71
C LEU A 6 7.76 7.07 16.21
N GLN A 7 9.01 7.41 15.92
CA GLN A 7 10.00 6.44 15.43
C GLN A 7 10.32 5.36 16.48
N GLU A 8 10.47 5.73 17.75
CA GLU A 8 10.71 4.76 18.82
C GLU A 8 9.50 3.87 19.07
N PHE A 9 8.29 4.44 19.01
CA PHE A 9 7.05 3.69 19.13
C PHE A 9 6.89 2.68 18.00
N LEU A 10 7.16 3.05 16.75
CA LEU A 10 7.05 2.14 15.61
C LEU A 10 8.06 0.99 15.64
N LYS A 11 9.20 1.14 16.34
CA LYS A 11 10.16 0.05 16.58
C LYS A 11 9.61 -1.05 17.51
N THR A 12 8.56 -0.79 18.27
CA THR A 12 7.93 -1.81 19.13
C THR A 12 6.90 -2.66 18.38
N GLU A 13 6.80 -2.51 17.05
CA GLU A 13 5.82 -3.19 16.19
C GLU A 13 4.39 -3.09 16.74
N PRO A 14 3.88 -1.86 16.95
CA PRO A 14 2.59 -1.66 17.62
C PRO A 14 1.47 -2.33 16.83
N ASP A 15 0.64 -3.11 17.50
CA ASP A 15 -0.52 -3.73 16.86
C ASP A 15 -1.60 -2.69 16.51
N GLY A 16 -2.49 -3.04 15.59
CA GLY A 16 -3.54 -2.14 15.09
C GLY A 16 -3.13 -1.37 13.83
N THR A 17 -4.04 -0.49 13.37
CA THR A 17 -3.90 0.19 12.07
C THR A 17 -2.90 1.33 12.16
N LEU A 18 -2.18 1.57 11.06
CA LEU A 18 -1.28 2.72 10.97
C LEU A 18 -2.05 4.05 11.00
N GLU A 19 -3.31 4.05 10.59
CA GLU A 19 -4.23 5.19 10.75
C GLU A 19 -4.45 5.55 12.21
N ALA A 20 -4.68 4.58 13.09
CA ALA A 20 -4.85 4.86 14.53
C ALA A 20 -3.58 5.44 15.15
N VAL A 21 -2.40 5.00 14.68
CA VAL A 21 -1.12 5.60 15.09
C VAL A 21 -1.01 7.05 14.60
N ALA A 22 -1.42 7.34 13.37
CA ALA A 22 -1.42 8.68 12.82
C ALA A 22 -2.31 9.63 13.63
N GLU A 23 -3.52 9.17 14.00
CA GLU A 23 -4.44 9.90 14.89
C GLU A 23 -3.84 10.14 16.28
N GLN A 24 -3.28 9.09 16.90
CA GLN A 24 -2.65 9.18 18.23
C GLN A 24 -1.51 10.20 18.27
N TYR A 25 -0.72 10.29 17.19
CA TYR A 25 0.41 11.20 17.07
C TYR A 25 0.05 12.53 16.39
N ASN A 26 -1.23 12.75 16.07
CA ASN A 26 -1.73 13.95 15.38
C ASN A 26 -0.89 14.29 14.13
N THR A 27 -0.64 13.28 13.30
CA THR A 27 0.18 13.35 12.07
C THR A 27 -0.52 12.64 10.91
N THR A 28 0.11 12.61 9.73
CA THR A 28 -0.44 11.92 8.55
C THR A 28 -0.03 10.45 8.51
N LEU A 29 -0.80 9.63 7.81
CA LEU A 29 -0.46 8.22 7.58
C LEU A 29 0.90 8.08 6.86
N LEU A 30 1.18 8.96 5.90
CA LEU A 30 2.47 8.98 5.20
C LEU A 30 3.64 9.21 6.16
N GLU A 31 3.51 10.14 7.13
CA GLU A 31 4.56 10.38 8.12
C GLU A 31 4.76 9.18 9.06
N VAL A 32 3.69 8.47 9.43
CA VAL A 32 3.81 7.19 10.15
C VAL A 32 4.59 6.18 9.31
N VAL A 33 4.22 6.02 8.04
CA VAL A 33 4.86 5.04 7.15
C VAL A 33 6.35 5.34 6.93
N LYS A 34 6.72 6.60 6.72
CA LYS A 34 8.14 7.01 6.60
C LYS A 34 8.99 6.69 7.83
N ASN A 35 8.36 6.58 9.01
CA ASN A 35 9.04 6.25 10.26
C ASN A 35 9.02 4.75 10.60
N LEU A 36 8.41 3.90 9.75
CA LEU A 36 8.44 2.46 9.94
C LEU A 36 9.86 1.88 9.71
N PRO A 37 10.25 0.84 10.46
CA PRO A 37 11.57 0.23 10.31
C PRO A 37 11.76 -0.47 8.96
N SER A 38 10.69 -0.98 8.35
CA SER A 38 10.71 -1.60 7.02
C SER A 38 9.67 -0.94 6.11
N SER A 39 10.10 0.09 5.40
CA SER A 39 9.32 0.72 4.34
C SER A 39 10.22 1.19 3.20
N THR A 40 9.67 1.18 1.99
CA THR A 40 10.28 1.83 0.82
C THR A 40 9.27 2.85 0.31
N VAL A 41 9.59 4.13 0.42
CA VAL A 41 8.71 5.23 0.00
C VAL A 41 9.31 5.89 -1.23
N VAL A 42 8.52 6.00 -2.30
CA VAL A 42 8.90 6.64 -3.56
C VAL A 42 7.89 7.71 -3.97
N SER A 43 8.29 8.53 -4.94
CA SER A 43 7.42 9.51 -5.60
C SER A 43 6.25 8.83 -6.32
N GLY A 44 5.12 9.53 -6.41
CA GLY A 44 3.94 9.08 -7.14
C GLY A 44 4.14 8.95 -8.65
N ASP A 45 5.24 9.47 -9.21
CA ASP A 45 5.61 9.27 -10.61
C ASP A 45 5.89 7.78 -10.95
N LYS A 46 6.17 6.95 -9.95
CA LYS A 46 6.30 5.49 -10.09
C LYS A 46 4.96 4.75 -10.18
N PHE A 47 3.82 5.46 -10.23
CA PHE A 47 2.49 4.86 -10.27
C PHE A 47 2.35 3.80 -11.36
N ASP A 48 2.68 4.11 -12.61
CA ASP A 48 2.52 3.17 -13.72
C ASP A 48 3.45 1.96 -13.57
N THR A 49 4.72 2.18 -13.24
CA THR A 49 5.69 1.11 -12.99
C THR A 49 5.20 0.13 -11.93
N ILE A 50 4.72 0.65 -10.79
CA ILE A 50 4.23 -0.18 -9.69
C ILE A 50 2.92 -0.87 -10.09
N TRP A 51 1.98 -0.15 -10.70
CA TRP A 51 0.68 -0.71 -11.09
C TRP A 51 0.84 -1.86 -12.08
N ASP A 52 1.60 -1.64 -13.15
CA ASP A 52 1.81 -2.62 -14.21
C ASP A 52 2.57 -3.85 -13.68
N THR A 53 3.54 -3.66 -12.78
CA THR A 53 4.26 -4.77 -12.15
C THR A 53 3.31 -5.64 -11.30
N VAL A 54 2.43 -5.02 -10.52
CA VAL A 54 1.50 -5.74 -9.63
C VAL A 54 0.42 -6.49 -10.42
N CYS A 55 0.06 -6.02 -11.62
CA CYS A 55 -0.83 -6.76 -12.53
C CYS A 55 -0.30 -8.17 -12.87
N GLU A 56 1.01 -8.42 -12.75
CA GLU A 56 1.63 -9.72 -13.05
C GLU A 56 1.64 -10.69 -11.85
N TRP A 57 1.26 -10.23 -10.65
CA TRP A 57 1.43 -11.01 -9.41
C TRP A 57 0.33 -12.03 -9.13
N GLY A 58 -0.68 -12.12 -10.01
CA GLY A 58 -1.86 -12.94 -9.77
C GLY A 58 -2.83 -12.28 -8.79
N LYS A 59 -3.45 -13.07 -7.90
CA LYS A 59 -4.49 -12.57 -6.99
C LYS A 59 -3.90 -11.76 -5.84
N VAL A 60 -4.35 -10.52 -5.72
CA VAL A 60 -4.06 -9.60 -4.61
C VAL A 60 -5.37 -9.12 -3.98
N THR A 61 -5.30 -8.43 -2.85
CA THR A 61 -6.47 -7.75 -2.26
C THR A 61 -6.31 -6.25 -2.41
N THR A 62 -7.16 -5.64 -3.23
CA THR A 62 -7.26 -4.18 -3.37
C THR A 62 -8.26 -3.63 -2.36
N LEU A 63 -7.89 -2.58 -1.64
CA LEU A 63 -8.68 -2.03 -0.53
C LEU A 63 -8.82 -0.51 -0.65
N VAL A 64 -10.05 -0.02 -0.49
CA VAL A 64 -10.36 1.41 -0.29
C VAL A 64 -10.91 1.59 1.12
N HIS A 65 -10.30 2.50 1.87
CA HIS A 65 -10.66 2.80 3.26
C HIS A 65 -11.18 4.22 3.35
N THR A 66 -12.42 4.37 3.79
CA THR A 66 -13.05 5.66 4.13
C THR A 66 -13.43 5.67 5.61
N ALA A 67 -13.91 6.79 6.12
CA ALA A 67 -14.36 6.89 7.52
C ALA A 67 -15.49 5.90 7.86
N ASP A 68 -16.36 5.59 6.90
CA ASP A 68 -17.60 4.84 7.14
C ASP A 68 -17.59 3.44 6.50
N VAL A 69 -16.70 3.19 5.54
CA VAL A 69 -16.67 1.95 4.76
C VAL A 69 -15.25 1.54 4.43
N ILE A 70 -14.96 0.25 4.66
CA ILE A 70 -13.83 -0.46 4.07
C ILE A 70 -14.38 -1.38 2.99
N LEU A 71 -13.92 -1.21 1.75
CA LEU A 71 -14.23 -2.12 0.66
C LEU A 71 -12.96 -2.85 0.24
N GLU A 72 -13.09 -4.16 0.08
CA GLU A 72 -12.02 -5.04 -0.36
C GLU A 72 -12.46 -5.83 -1.60
N PHE A 73 -11.54 -5.99 -2.54
CA PHE A 73 -11.71 -6.87 -3.68
C PHE A 73 -10.49 -7.80 -3.78
N SER A 74 -10.74 -9.10 -3.76
CA SER A 74 -9.70 -10.12 -3.95
C SER A 74 -9.76 -10.66 -5.37
N GLY A 75 -8.66 -10.52 -6.12
CA GLY A 75 -8.56 -10.93 -7.51
C GLY A 75 -7.30 -10.38 -8.17
N GLU A 76 -7.13 -10.66 -9.45
CA GLU A 76 -6.06 -10.04 -10.24
C GLU A 76 -6.28 -8.54 -10.39
N LEU A 77 -5.20 -7.76 -10.25
CA LEU A 77 -5.27 -6.32 -10.44
C LEU A 77 -5.52 -6.01 -11.92
N PRO A 78 -6.59 -5.27 -12.28
CA PRO A 78 -6.86 -4.95 -13.68
C PRO A 78 -5.83 -3.96 -14.22
N SER A 79 -5.32 -4.22 -15.43
CA SER A 79 -4.58 -3.23 -16.21
C SER A 79 -5.39 -1.94 -16.41
N GLY A 80 -4.74 -0.82 -16.72
CA GLY A 80 -5.42 0.43 -16.98
C GLY A 80 -4.82 1.25 -18.11
N PHE A 81 -5.38 2.45 -18.32
CA PHE A 81 -4.88 3.43 -19.27
C PHE A 81 -5.25 4.86 -18.86
N HIS A 82 -4.37 5.81 -19.15
CA HIS A 82 -4.62 7.23 -18.87
C HIS A 82 -5.49 7.88 -19.93
N ARG A 83 -6.52 8.61 -19.50
CA ARG A 83 -7.36 9.45 -20.38
C ARG A 83 -8.11 10.50 -19.55
N HIS A 84 -8.11 11.75 -20.03
CA HIS A 84 -8.81 12.88 -19.41
C HIS A 84 -8.49 13.09 -17.91
N GLY A 85 -7.22 12.90 -17.50
CA GLY A 85 -6.76 13.09 -16.11
C GLY A 85 -7.09 11.95 -15.15
N TYR A 86 -7.52 10.79 -15.67
CA TYR A 86 -7.79 9.58 -14.89
C TYR A 86 -7.04 8.38 -15.47
N PHE A 87 -6.61 7.50 -14.58
CA PHE A 87 -6.20 6.13 -14.88
C PHE A 87 -7.42 5.21 -14.82
N ASN A 88 -7.80 4.63 -15.96
CA ASN A 88 -9.06 3.91 -16.15
C ASN A 88 -8.83 2.39 -16.13
N LEU A 89 -9.45 1.67 -15.20
CA LEU A 89 -9.25 0.24 -15.00
C LEU A 89 -10.06 -0.60 -15.99
N ARG A 90 -9.39 -1.51 -16.69
CA ARG A 90 -10.00 -2.51 -17.57
C ARG A 90 -10.41 -3.75 -16.77
N GLY A 91 -11.50 -3.61 -16.02
CA GLY A 91 -12.05 -4.71 -15.23
C GLY A 91 -12.62 -5.83 -16.10
N LYS A 92 -12.12 -7.05 -15.92
CA LYS A 92 -12.67 -8.27 -16.56
C LYS A 92 -13.40 -9.18 -15.58
N HIS A 93 -13.03 -9.13 -14.30
CA HIS A 93 -13.44 -10.10 -13.28
C HIS A 93 -14.05 -9.45 -12.04
N GLY A 94 -14.80 -8.35 -12.21
CA GLY A 94 -15.54 -7.69 -11.14
C GLY A 94 -15.06 -6.26 -10.86
N MET A 95 -13.82 -6.11 -10.39
CA MET A 95 -13.29 -4.77 -10.09
C MET A 95 -12.99 -3.97 -11.35
N SER A 96 -13.57 -2.77 -11.43
CA SER A 96 -13.28 -1.72 -12.41
C SER A 96 -13.43 -0.35 -11.71
N GLY A 97 -13.12 0.73 -12.41
CA GLY A 97 -13.18 2.07 -11.86
C GLY A 97 -12.16 3.00 -12.51
N HIS A 98 -11.92 4.12 -11.84
CA HIS A 98 -10.97 5.14 -12.29
C HIS A 98 -10.27 5.75 -11.08
N ILE A 99 -8.96 5.99 -11.24
CA ILE A 99 -8.09 6.54 -10.21
C ILE A 99 -7.55 7.87 -10.73
N LYS A 100 -7.57 8.91 -9.90
CA LYS A 100 -6.84 10.16 -10.20
C LYS A 100 -5.36 9.96 -9.87
N ALA A 101 -4.65 9.23 -10.72
CA ALA A 101 -3.23 8.90 -10.50
C ALA A 101 -2.36 10.14 -10.32
N GLU A 102 -2.69 11.26 -10.98
CA GLU A 102 -2.01 12.56 -10.81
C GLU A 102 -2.11 13.14 -9.39
N ASN A 103 -3.11 12.71 -8.59
CA ASN A 103 -3.20 13.08 -7.18
C ASN A 103 -2.33 12.19 -6.29
N CYS A 104 -1.77 11.09 -6.81
CA CYS A 104 -0.85 10.24 -6.07
C CYS A 104 0.50 10.95 -5.98
N THR A 105 0.91 11.31 -4.77
CA THR A 105 2.18 12.02 -4.54
C THR A 105 3.29 11.11 -4.03
N HIS A 106 2.92 10.04 -3.34
CA HIS A 106 3.85 9.06 -2.79
C HIS A 106 3.25 7.66 -2.89
N ILE A 107 4.11 6.66 -3.00
CA ILE A 107 3.74 5.25 -2.92
C ILE A 107 4.70 4.58 -1.93
N ALA A 108 4.18 3.72 -1.06
CA ALA A 108 4.99 2.99 -0.10
C ALA A 108 4.78 1.49 -0.19
N LEU A 109 5.89 0.75 -0.26
CA LEU A 109 5.95 -0.69 -0.06
C LEU A 109 6.28 -0.95 1.41
N VAL A 110 5.38 -1.60 2.14
CA VAL A 110 5.46 -1.79 3.59
C VAL A 110 5.32 -3.26 3.95
N GLU A 111 6.25 -3.75 4.77
CA GLU A 111 6.16 -5.05 5.46
C GLU A 111 6.10 -4.84 6.97
N ARG A 112 5.11 -5.47 7.61
CA ARG A 112 4.97 -5.45 9.07
C ARG A 112 4.08 -6.59 9.55
N LYS A 113 4.10 -6.84 10.86
CA LYS A 113 3.08 -7.64 11.52
C LYS A 113 1.81 -6.82 11.78
N PHE A 114 0.66 -7.44 11.58
CA PHE A 114 -0.67 -6.92 11.95
C PHE A 114 -1.47 -8.06 12.57
N MET A 115 -1.87 -7.89 13.83
CA MET A 115 -2.52 -8.93 14.65
C MET A 115 -1.74 -10.25 14.66
N GLY A 116 -0.40 -10.15 14.74
CA GLY A 116 0.51 -11.30 14.75
C GLY A 116 0.79 -11.94 13.39
N MET A 117 0.13 -11.51 12.30
CA MET A 117 0.34 -12.04 10.95
C MET A 117 1.27 -11.15 10.14
N ASP A 118 2.19 -11.76 9.39
CA ASP A 118 3.02 -11.03 8.43
C ASP A 118 2.15 -10.46 7.31
N THR A 119 2.34 -9.18 7.00
CA THR A 119 1.64 -8.46 5.94
C THR A 119 2.66 -7.76 5.04
N ALA A 120 2.37 -7.75 3.75
CA ALA A 120 3.09 -6.98 2.75
C ALA A 120 2.04 -6.20 1.94
N SER A 121 2.25 -4.90 1.82
CA SER A 121 1.27 -3.98 1.24
C SER A 121 1.91 -2.84 0.46
N ILE A 122 1.14 -2.33 -0.51
CA ILE A 122 1.46 -1.15 -1.31
C ILE A 122 0.40 -0.10 -1.00
N LEU A 123 0.82 1.06 -0.52
CA LEU A 123 -0.06 2.18 -0.17
C LEU A 123 0.18 3.33 -1.14
N PHE A 124 -0.89 3.84 -1.73
CA PHE A 124 -0.87 5.01 -2.62
C PHE A 124 -1.38 6.22 -1.84
N PHE A 125 -0.62 7.31 -1.79
CA PHE A 125 -0.91 8.47 -0.96
C PHE A 125 -1.30 9.70 -1.78
N ASN A 126 -2.31 10.43 -1.31
CA ASN A 126 -2.66 11.74 -1.83
C ASN A 126 -1.72 12.84 -1.28
N LYS A 127 -1.91 14.09 -1.70
CA LYS A 127 -1.12 15.25 -1.25
C LYS A 127 -1.30 15.59 0.24
N GLU A 128 -2.40 15.15 0.85
CA GLU A 128 -2.66 15.28 2.29
C GLU A 128 -1.96 14.19 3.13
N GLY A 129 -1.27 13.24 2.50
CA GLY A 129 -0.59 12.14 3.19
C GLY A 129 -1.53 11.04 3.69
N SER A 130 -2.77 11.00 3.19
CA SER A 130 -3.75 9.92 3.43
C SER A 130 -3.67 8.88 2.32
N ALA A 131 -3.99 7.61 2.62
CA ALA A 131 -4.06 6.56 1.62
C ALA A 131 -5.31 6.74 0.74
N MET A 132 -5.12 6.82 -0.57
CA MET A 132 -6.22 6.77 -1.56
C MET A 132 -6.59 5.32 -1.95
N LEU A 133 -5.62 4.41 -1.88
CA LEU A 133 -5.77 3.00 -2.24
C LEU A 133 -4.70 2.18 -1.52
N LYS A 134 -5.02 0.93 -1.20
CA LYS A 134 -4.04 -0.06 -0.73
C LYS A 134 -4.14 -1.34 -1.55
N ILE A 135 -3.02 -2.02 -1.72
CA ILE A 135 -2.96 -3.37 -2.28
C ILE A 135 -2.21 -4.25 -1.27
N PHE A 136 -2.78 -5.39 -0.91
CA PHE A 136 -2.17 -6.39 -0.05
C PHE A 136 -1.85 -7.65 -0.87
N LEU A 137 -0.70 -8.26 -0.58
CA LEU A 137 -0.37 -9.55 -1.15
C LEU A 137 -1.40 -10.63 -0.74
N GLY A 138 -1.61 -11.57 -1.63
CA GLY A 138 -2.49 -12.71 -1.42
C GLY A 138 -1.96 -13.66 -0.35
N ARG A 139 -2.85 -14.52 0.12
CA ARG A 139 -2.53 -15.59 1.07
C ARG A 139 -2.96 -16.95 0.54
N ASP A 140 -2.29 -17.98 1.01
CA ASP A 140 -2.69 -19.37 0.83
C ASP A 140 -3.84 -19.77 1.79
N ASP A 141 -4.28 -21.03 1.67
CA ASP A 141 -5.33 -21.60 2.52
C ASP A 141 -4.93 -21.69 4.00
N HIS A 142 -3.65 -21.57 4.32
CA HIS A 142 -3.10 -21.53 5.69
C HIS A 142 -2.91 -20.10 6.22
N ARG A 143 -3.38 -19.09 5.47
CA ARG A 143 -3.26 -17.66 5.76
C ARG A 143 -1.80 -17.18 5.77
N GLN A 144 -0.88 -17.86 5.12
CA GLN A 144 0.49 -17.39 4.90
C GLN A 144 0.58 -16.56 3.63
N LEU A 145 1.48 -15.58 3.58
CA LEU A 145 1.71 -14.82 2.34
C LEU A 145 2.21 -15.75 1.23
N LEU A 146 1.79 -15.50 0.00
CA LEU A 146 2.28 -16.26 -1.15
C LEU A 146 3.75 -15.92 -1.42
N ASN A 147 4.65 -16.90 -1.28
CA ASN A 147 6.10 -16.69 -1.40
C ASN A 147 6.53 -16.06 -2.73
N ASP A 148 5.92 -16.46 -3.85
CA ASP A 148 6.26 -15.90 -5.16
C ASP A 148 5.92 -14.40 -5.24
N GLN A 149 4.81 -13.98 -4.64
CA GLN A 149 4.45 -12.56 -4.55
C GLN A 149 5.38 -11.80 -3.60
N VAL A 150 5.78 -12.40 -2.48
CA VAL A 150 6.74 -11.79 -1.55
C VAL A 150 8.08 -11.54 -2.24
N ASN A 151 8.59 -12.52 -2.99
CA ASN A 151 9.83 -12.38 -3.75
C ASN A 151 9.73 -11.29 -4.83
N ALA A 152 8.60 -11.24 -5.55
CA ALA A 152 8.34 -10.19 -6.55
C ALA A 152 8.22 -8.80 -5.90
N PHE A 153 7.58 -8.70 -4.74
CA PHE A 153 7.46 -7.49 -3.94
C PHE A 153 8.83 -6.98 -3.47
N HIS A 154 9.71 -7.86 -2.97
CA HIS A 154 11.08 -7.49 -2.60
C HIS A 154 11.90 -7.03 -3.79
N SER A 155 11.74 -7.70 -4.94
CA SER A 155 12.42 -7.31 -6.18
C SER A 155 12.00 -5.92 -6.66
N LEU A 156 10.70 -5.62 -6.62
CA LEU A 156 10.17 -4.28 -6.93
C LEU A 156 10.66 -3.24 -5.92
N ALA A 157 10.66 -3.55 -4.61
CA ALA A 157 11.17 -2.63 -3.60
C ALA A 157 12.66 -2.33 -3.77
N ALA A 158 13.46 -3.30 -4.21
CA ALA A 158 14.87 -3.11 -4.50
C ALA A 158 15.08 -2.22 -5.73
N SER A 159 14.40 -2.50 -6.85
CA SER A 159 14.56 -1.69 -8.08
C SER A 159 14.14 -0.24 -7.87
N LEU A 160 13.07 0.00 -7.11
CA LEU A 160 12.60 1.35 -6.79
C LEU A 160 13.60 2.15 -5.94
N LYS A 161 14.48 1.51 -5.16
CA LYS A 161 15.54 2.19 -4.39
C LYS A 161 16.73 2.57 -5.26
N GLU A 162 16.99 1.82 -6.32
CA GLU A 162 18.09 2.11 -7.25
C GLU A 162 17.78 3.31 -8.16
N GLU A 163 16.49 3.55 -8.42
CA GLU A 163 16.01 4.65 -9.27
C GLU A 163 15.63 5.93 -8.50
N ALA A 164 15.73 5.93 -7.16
CA ALA A 164 15.30 7.02 -6.28
C ALA A 164 16.40 8.06 -5.98
#